data_AF-A0A1F6W475-F1
#
_entry.id   AF-A0A1F6W475-F1
#
_cell.length_a   1.000
_cell.length_b   1.000
_cell.length_c   1.000
_cell.angle_alpha   90.00
_cell.angle_beta   90.00
_cell.angle_gamma   90.00
#
_symmetry.space_group_name_H-M   'P 1'
#
loop_
_entity.id
_entity.type
_entity.pdbx_description
1 polymer ?
#
loop_
_entity_poly.entity_id
_entity_poly.type
_entity_poly.pdbx_seq_one_letter_code
_entity_poly.pdbx_strand_id
1 'polypeptide(L)'
;MFLTTSVLAKPIDSAKGFKLSDNAVEVAPNVFNLGRVYDPQSHGIVEGYAIVHKKANARNSSAKGPKAPACYGFLAKDAKWKNVENWTVFTGAGLDENFVLNNITDDIAKWETAAGTPDILGAGSFGVGIPGDPNILDEKNEVFFAHISESNTIAVTIVWGIFSGPTFNRKLVAWDQIYNTDYPWSENAEGSTTQMDFENIATHELGHSVGMGDIYNSSCAEVTMYGYGKEGEIKKRDLAPADITGINHLY
;
A
#
# COMPACT_ATOMS: atom_id res chain seq x y z
N MET A 1 -11.56 -14.52 39.55
CA MET A 1 -10.34 -13.92 39.00
C MET A 1 -9.79 -14.92 37.99
N PHE A 2 -10.26 -14.87 36.75
CA PHE A 2 -9.76 -15.74 35.68
C PHE A 2 -8.75 -14.91 34.89
N LEU A 3 -7.48 -15.22 35.07
CA LEU A 3 -6.40 -14.74 34.21
C LEU A 3 -6.52 -15.51 32.90
N THR A 4 -7.10 -14.88 31.88
CA THR A 4 -6.95 -15.31 30.50
C THR A 4 -5.54 -14.95 30.08
N THR A 5 -4.64 -15.93 30.03
CA THR A 5 -3.34 -15.78 29.36
C THR A 5 -3.63 -15.57 27.88
N SER A 6 -3.39 -14.36 27.36
CA SER A 6 -3.33 -14.16 25.93
C SER A 6 -2.19 -15.03 25.41
N VAL A 7 -2.53 -15.95 24.50
CA VAL A 7 -1.51 -16.65 23.73
C VAL A 7 -0.99 -15.60 22.76
N LEU A 8 0.12 -14.95 23.15
CA LEU A 8 0.91 -14.14 22.25
C LEU A 8 1.18 -14.95 20.99
N ALA A 9 0.79 -14.41 19.84
CA ALA A 9 1.12 -15.00 18.55
C ALA A 9 2.64 -15.16 18.50
N LYS A 10 3.10 -16.39 18.23
CA LYS A 10 4.52 -16.59 17.90
C LYS A 10 4.82 -15.78 16.64
N PRO A 11 5.94 -15.05 16.57
CA PRO A 11 6.45 -14.56 15.30
C PRO A 11 6.56 -15.78 14.37
N ILE A 12 5.87 -15.73 13.23
CA ILE A 12 5.90 -16.82 12.26
C ILE A 12 7.26 -16.77 11.57
N ASP A 13 8.22 -17.46 12.17
CA ASP A 13 9.38 -17.94 11.45
C ASP A 13 8.87 -19.05 10.51
N SER A 14 8.92 -18.82 9.18
CA SER A 14 8.53 -19.71 8.05
C SER A 14 7.17 -19.55 7.33
N ALA A 15 6.61 -18.34 7.21
CA ALA A 15 5.61 -18.09 6.17
C ALA A 15 6.27 -18.24 4.78
N LYS A 16 5.65 -18.99 3.86
CA LYS A 16 6.06 -18.99 2.45
C LYS A 16 6.25 -17.54 2.00
N GLY A 17 7.38 -17.22 1.39
CA GLY A 17 7.59 -15.89 0.83
C GLY A 17 6.45 -15.52 -0.13
N PHE A 18 6.14 -14.23 -0.18
CA PHE A 18 5.24 -13.69 -1.18
C PHE A 18 5.94 -13.65 -2.54
N LYS A 19 5.17 -14.02 -3.57
CA LYS A 19 5.53 -13.92 -4.97
C LYS A 19 4.28 -13.52 -5.72
N LEU A 20 4.44 -12.66 -6.73
CA LEU A 20 3.35 -12.38 -7.66
C LEU A 20 2.90 -13.67 -8.36
N SER A 21 1.61 -13.77 -8.65
CA SER A 21 1.05 -14.83 -9.49
C SER A 21 1.87 -15.02 -10.76
N ASP A 22 2.12 -16.27 -11.17
CA ASP A 22 2.89 -16.57 -12.39
C ASP A 22 2.24 -16.01 -13.67
N ASN A 23 0.94 -15.67 -13.61
CA ASN A 23 0.20 -15.04 -14.70
C ASN A 23 0.19 -13.51 -14.63
N ALA A 24 0.87 -12.90 -13.65
CA ALA A 24 0.90 -11.46 -13.49
C ALA A 24 1.63 -10.81 -14.67
N VAL A 25 1.04 -9.76 -15.24
CA VAL A 25 1.59 -9.05 -16.41
C VAL A 25 1.84 -7.60 -16.05
N GLU A 26 3.08 -7.12 -16.22
CA GLU A 26 3.40 -5.71 -16.03
C GLU A 26 2.69 -4.86 -17.10
N VAL A 27 1.86 -3.91 -16.67
CA VAL A 27 1.05 -3.03 -17.56
C VAL A 27 1.47 -1.57 -17.50
N ALA A 28 2.20 -1.19 -16.46
CA ALA A 28 2.85 0.10 -16.27
C ALA A 28 4.08 -0.12 -15.37
N PRO A 29 5.03 0.83 -15.27
CA PRO A 29 6.23 0.64 -14.45
C PRO A 29 5.89 0.18 -13.03
N ASN A 30 6.34 -1.03 -12.68
CA ASN A 30 6.09 -1.69 -11.40
C ASN A 30 4.61 -1.94 -11.04
N VAL A 31 3.69 -1.92 -12.02
CA VAL A 31 2.28 -2.24 -11.83
C VAL A 31 1.92 -3.47 -12.64
N PHE A 32 1.44 -4.51 -11.96
CA PHE A 32 1.18 -5.82 -12.53
C PHE A 32 -0.31 -6.15 -12.46
N ASN A 33 -0.92 -6.47 -13.60
CA ASN A 33 -2.27 -6.99 -13.67
C ASN A 33 -2.28 -8.47 -13.23
N LEU A 34 -3.14 -8.82 -12.27
CA LEU A 34 -3.28 -10.16 -11.69
C LEU A 34 -4.42 -10.98 -12.33
N GLY A 35 -5.16 -10.38 -13.25
CA GLY A 35 -6.31 -10.98 -13.92
C GLY A 35 -7.65 -10.47 -13.40
N ARG A 36 -8.70 -11.21 -13.74
CA ARG A 36 -10.09 -10.85 -13.48
C ARG A 36 -10.79 -11.96 -12.71
N VAL A 37 -11.62 -11.58 -11.75
CA VAL A 37 -12.40 -12.52 -10.93
C VAL A 37 -13.83 -11.99 -10.75
N TYR A 38 -14.78 -12.89 -10.54
CA TYR A 38 -16.11 -12.50 -10.11
C TYR A 38 -16.10 -12.25 -8.61
N ASP A 39 -16.49 -11.04 -8.21
CA ASP A 39 -16.65 -10.65 -6.82
C ASP A 39 -18.13 -10.78 -6.41
N PRO A 40 -18.45 -11.69 -5.46
CA PRO A 40 -19.80 -11.85 -4.95
C PRO A 40 -20.38 -10.59 -4.29
N GLN A 41 -19.54 -9.73 -3.67
CA GLN A 41 -20.02 -8.56 -2.94
C GLN A 41 -20.43 -7.42 -3.88
N SER A 42 -19.61 -7.15 -4.91
CA SER A 42 -19.97 -6.17 -5.93
C SER A 42 -20.93 -6.69 -7.00
N HIS A 43 -21.20 -7.99 -7.03
CA HIS A 43 -21.95 -8.67 -8.10
C HIS A 43 -21.37 -8.38 -9.49
N GLY A 44 -20.04 -8.31 -9.60
CA GLY A 44 -19.35 -7.84 -10.79
C GLY A 44 -18.04 -8.55 -11.05
N ILE A 45 -17.51 -8.38 -12.26
CA ILE A 45 -16.14 -8.77 -12.56
C ILE A 45 -15.22 -7.63 -12.14
N VAL A 46 -14.28 -7.93 -11.25
CA VAL A 46 -13.23 -7.02 -10.79
C VAL A 46 -11.88 -7.46 -11.34
N GLU A 47 -10.93 -6.54 -11.36
CA GLU A 47 -9.56 -6.72 -11.85
C GLU A 47 -8.60 -6.52 -10.68
N GLY A 48 -7.57 -7.36 -10.58
CA GLY A 48 -6.54 -7.26 -9.55
C GLY A 48 -5.29 -6.57 -10.09
N TYR A 49 -4.69 -5.71 -9.29
CA TYR A 49 -3.40 -5.08 -9.60
C TYR A 49 -2.47 -5.14 -8.40
N ALA A 50 -1.22 -5.53 -8.62
CA ALA A 50 -0.15 -5.38 -7.66
C ALA A 50 0.72 -4.18 -8.05
N ILE A 51 0.90 -3.25 -7.11
CA ILE A 51 1.79 -2.09 -7.23
C ILE A 51 3.03 -2.38 -6.39
N VAL A 52 4.20 -2.40 -7.04
CA VAL A 52 5.46 -2.84 -6.44
C VAL A 52 6.35 -1.64 -6.15
N HIS A 53 6.48 -1.28 -4.87
CA HIS A 53 7.33 -0.17 -4.46
C HIS A 53 8.80 -0.59 -4.45
N LYS A 54 9.60 0.04 -5.30
CA LYS A 54 11.02 -0.30 -5.49
C LYS A 54 11.95 0.59 -4.68
N LYS A 55 13.07 0.01 -4.27
CA LYS A 55 14.22 0.78 -3.79
C LYS A 55 14.83 1.59 -4.92
N ALA A 56 15.11 2.88 -4.67
CA ALA A 56 15.74 3.77 -5.62
C ALA A 56 17.12 3.26 -6.05
N ASN A 57 17.35 3.15 -7.36
CA ASN A 57 18.69 2.94 -7.92
C ASN A 57 19.38 4.28 -8.20
N ALA A 58 20.72 4.31 -8.16
CA ALA A 58 21.55 5.52 -8.33
C ALA A 58 21.45 6.23 -9.70
N ARG A 59 20.57 5.78 -10.62
CA ARG A 59 20.38 6.37 -11.96
C ARG A 59 18.90 6.60 -12.24
N ASN A 60 18.33 7.65 -11.68
CA ASN A 60 17.06 8.18 -12.18
C ASN A 60 17.36 9.19 -13.28
N SER A 61 17.24 8.75 -14.54
CA SER A 61 17.37 9.61 -15.71
C SER A 61 16.22 10.62 -15.77
N SER A 62 16.56 11.90 -15.81
CA SER A 62 15.61 13.01 -15.89
C SER A 62 15.01 13.10 -17.29
N ALA A 63 13.72 12.78 -17.44
CA ALA A 63 12.97 13.13 -18.65
C ALA A 63 12.32 14.51 -18.47
N LYS A 64 12.90 15.55 -19.11
CA LYS A 64 12.31 16.89 -19.18
C LYS A 64 11.13 16.89 -20.16
N GLY A 65 9.91 16.87 -19.63
CA GLY A 65 8.70 17.22 -20.37
C GLY A 65 8.45 18.74 -20.37
N PRO A 66 7.81 19.31 -21.40
CA PRO A 66 7.61 20.76 -21.55
C PRO A 66 6.51 21.37 -20.64
N LYS A 67 5.83 20.57 -19.81
CA LYS A 67 4.89 21.06 -18.79
C LYS A 67 5.31 20.52 -17.42
N ALA A 68 5.22 21.35 -16.39
CA ALA A 68 5.37 20.88 -15.01
C ALA A 68 4.32 19.79 -14.76
N PRO A 69 4.73 18.59 -14.30
CA PRO A 69 3.78 17.53 -13.98
C PRO A 69 2.91 17.93 -12.79
N ALA A 70 1.70 17.38 -12.70
CA ALA A 70 0.81 17.59 -11.56
C ALA A 70 1.35 16.99 -10.24
N CYS A 71 2.31 16.07 -10.34
CA CYS A 71 2.90 15.33 -9.23
C CYS A 71 1.92 14.54 -8.36
N TYR A 72 0.76 14.19 -8.91
CA TYR A 72 -0.16 13.18 -8.38
C TYR A 72 -0.80 12.41 -9.55
N GLY A 73 -1.34 11.23 -9.25
CA GLY A 73 -1.96 10.33 -10.21
C GLY A 73 -2.93 9.39 -9.50
N PHE A 74 -3.71 8.64 -10.28
CA PHE A 74 -4.71 7.70 -9.78
C PHE A 74 -4.49 6.33 -10.40
N LEU A 75 -4.85 5.27 -9.69
CA LEU A 75 -4.91 3.92 -10.25
C LEU A 75 -5.88 3.87 -11.45
N ALA A 76 -7.02 4.54 -11.30
CA ALA A 76 -7.85 4.97 -12.41
C ALA A 76 -8.69 6.18 -12.02
N LYS A 77 -9.05 7.00 -13.00
CA LYS A 77 -9.95 8.13 -12.80
C LYS A 77 -11.26 7.66 -12.14
N ASP A 78 -11.65 8.28 -11.03
CA ASP A 78 -12.85 8.04 -10.24
C ASP A 78 -12.98 6.60 -9.68
N ALA A 79 -11.90 5.83 -9.63
CA ALA A 79 -11.86 4.53 -8.95
C ALA A 79 -11.54 4.73 -7.47
N LYS A 80 -12.59 4.91 -6.67
CA LYS A 80 -12.51 5.15 -5.22
C LYS A 80 -13.36 4.17 -4.44
N TRP A 81 -13.13 4.07 -3.13
CA TRP A 81 -14.00 3.29 -2.25
C TRP A 81 -15.42 3.84 -2.24
N LYS A 82 -16.39 2.92 -2.23
CA LYS A 82 -17.83 3.23 -2.14
C LYS A 82 -18.49 2.65 -0.90
N ASN A 83 -17.81 1.69 -0.28
CA ASN A 83 -18.18 1.04 0.96
C ASN A 83 -16.95 1.11 1.87
N VAL A 84 -17.19 1.11 3.17
CA VAL A 84 -16.14 1.03 4.19
C VAL A 84 -15.93 -0.44 4.54
N GLU A 85 -14.69 -0.87 4.59
CA GLU A 85 -14.30 -2.23 4.97
C GLU A 85 -13.15 -2.17 5.97
N ASN A 86 -13.29 -2.87 7.09
CA ASN A 86 -12.25 -2.93 8.11
C ASN A 86 -11.03 -3.72 7.61
N TRP A 87 -9.91 -3.51 8.28
CA TRP A 87 -8.65 -4.19 7.97
C TRP A 87 -8.05 -4.85 9.21
N THR A 88 -7.13 -5.78 8.96
CA THR A 88 -6.35 -6.43 10.02
C THR A 88 -4.86 -6.34 9.77
N VAL A 89 -4.07 -6.30 10.84
CA VAL A 89 -2.61 -6.30 10.75
C VAL A 89 -1.99 -7.51 11.43
N PHE A 90 -1.08 -8.16 10.70
CA PHE A 90 -0.23 -9.24 11.17
C PHE A 90 1.19 -8.68 11.31
N THR A 91 1.52 -8.27 12.53
CA THR A 91 2.76 -7.56 12.87
C THR A 91 3.99 -8.46 12.70
N GLY A 92 5.16 -7.84 12.48
CA GLY A 92 6.38 -8.60 12.19
C GLY A 92 7.61 -7.70 12.05
N ALA A 93 8.68 -8.28 11.50
CA ALA A 93 9.93 -7.58 11.17
C ALA A 93 10.63 -6.84 12.33
N GLY A 94 10.33 -7.20 13.58
CA GLY A 94 10.95 -6.62 14.78
C GLY A 94 10.43 -5.25 15.21
N LEU A 95 9.33 -4.77 14.62
CA LEU A 95 8.62 -3.56 15.04
C LEU A 95 7.68 -3.86 16.23
N ASP A 96 7.40 -2.87 17.08
CA ASP A 96 6.40 -3.03 18.14
C ASP A 96 4.99 -3.21 17.53
N GLU A 97 4.23 -4.15 18.07
CA GLU A 97 2.93 -4.51 17.50
C GLU A 97 1.91 -3.36 17.60
N ASN A 98 1.93 -2.62 18.71
CA ASN A 98 1.04 -1.47 18.87
C ASN A 98 1.50 -0.29 18.02
N PHE A 99 2.82 -0.11 17.85
CA PHE A 99 3.35 0.86 16.91
C PHE A 99 2.80 0.61 15.50
N VAL A 100 2.89 -0.62 14.98
CA VAL A 100 2.43 -0.92 13.61
C VAL A 100 0.92 -0.64 13.46
N LEU A 101 0.09 -1.11 14.39
CA LEU A 101 -1.36 -0.88 14.34
C LEU A 101 -1.71 0.62 14.40
N ASN A 102 -1.11 1.35 15.35
CA ASN A 102 -1.36 2.77 15.52
C ASN A 102 -0.84 3.58 14.33
N ASN A 103 0.35 3.24 13.82
CA ASN A 103 0.93 3.94 12.69
C ASN A 103 0.10 3.78 11.41
N ILE A 104 -0.36 2.57 11.08
CA ILE A 104 -1.27 2.38 9.93
C ILE A 104 -2.57 3.14 10.15
N THR A 105 -3.12 3.14 11.36
CA THR A 105 -4.33 3.90 11.70
C THR A 105 -4.14 5.41 11.49
N ASP A 106 -3.03 5.96 11.98
CA ASP A 106 -2.69 7.37 11.84
C ASP A 106 -2.41 7.74 10.37
N ASP A 107 -1.74 6.86 9.62
CA ASP A 107 -1.44 7.07 8.20
C ASP A 107 -2.71 7.04 7.33
N ILE A 108 -3.66 6.15 7.63
CA ILE A 108 -5.01 6.18 7.02
C ILE A 108 -5.68 7.52 7.31
N ALA A 109 -5.64 7.98 8.58
CA ALA A 109 -6.24 9.24 8.97
C ALA A 109 -5.60 10.45 8.25
N LYS A 110 -4.32 10.41 7.88
CA LYS A 110 -3.67 11.44 7.04
C LYS A 110 -4.36 11.55 5.68
N TRP A 111 -4.56 10.42 5.01
CA TRP A 111 -5.24 10.36 3.70
C TRP A 111 -6.71 10.77 3.79
N GLU A 112 -7.43 10.27 4.78
CA GLU A 112 -8.84 10.60 5.02
C GLU A 112 -9.03 12.09 5.36
N THR A 113 -8.15 12.66 6.19
CA THR A 113 -8.18 14.10 6.49
C THR A 113 -7.97 14.93 5.22
N ALA A 114 -7.01 14.57 4.37
CA ALA A 114 -6.78 15.24 3.10
C ALA A 114 -7.94 15.06 2.10
N ALA A 115 -8.66 13.96 2.18
CA ALA A 115 -9.89 13.69 1.41
C ALA A 115 -11.13 14.44 1.93
N GLY A 116 -11.02 15.23 3.00
CA GLY A 116 -12.16 15.94 3.61
C GLY A 116 -12.85 15.18 4.73
N THR A 117 -12.14 14.28 5.41
CA THR A 117 -12.58 13.46 6.56
C THR A 117 -13.68 12.39 6.31
N PRO A 118 -13.81 11.77 5.11
CA PRO A 118 -14.60 10.55 4.99
C PRO A 118 -13.91 9.38 5.72
N ASP A 119 -14.71 8.43 6.20
CA ASP A 119 -14.24 7.09 6.51
C ASP A 119 -14.13 6.32 5.18
N ILE A 120 -12.90 5.95 4.79
CA ILE A 120 -12.56 5.28 3.53
C ILE A 120 -12.20 3.83 3.81
N LEU A 121 -11.25 3.59 4.72
CA LEU A 121 -10.65 2.26 4.95
C LEU A 121 -11.08 1.63 6.27
N GLY A 122 -12.00 2.22 7.02
CA GLY A 122 -12.57 1.61 8.21
C GLY A 122 -11.59 1.40 9.35
N ALA A 123 -12.01 0.61 10.34
CA ALA A 123 -11.27 0.40 11.56
C ALA A 123 -10.26 -0.75 11.45
N GLY A 124 -9.08 -0.55 12.02
CA GLY A 124 -8.02 -1.56 12.14
C GLY A 124 -8.15 -2.43 13.37
N SER A 125 -7.65 -3.67 13.28
CA SER A 125 -7.50 -4.57 14.42
C SER A 125 -6.34 -5.56 14.20
N PHE A 126 -5.93 -6.28 15.25
CA PHE A 126 -4.93 -7.34 15.09
C PHE A 126 -5.50 -8.55 14.35
N GLY A 127 -4.74 -9.05 13.38
CA GLY A 127 -5.05 -10.28 12.66
C GLY A 127 -4.95 -11.51 13.57
N VAL A 128 -5.74 -12.54 13.25
CA VAL A 128 -5.71 -13.83 13.95
C VAL A 128 -5.38 -14.93 12.96
N GLY A 129 -4.33 -15.70 13.24
CA GLY A 129 -3.90 -16.80 12.39
C GLY A 129 -2.85 -16.37 11.37
N ILE A 130 -3.07 -16.76 10.11
CA ILE A 130 -2.16 -16.50 8.99
C ILE A 130 -2.91 -15.58 8.01
N PRO A 131 -2.25 -14.54 7.46
CA PRO A 131 -2.85 -13.73 6.40
C PRO A 131 -3.20 -14.58 5.16
N GLY A 132 -4.17 -14.13 4.39
CA GLY A 132 -4.56 -14.67 3.10
C GLY A 132 -3.47 -14.56 2.04
N ASP A 133 -3.70 -15.17 0.88
CA ASP A 133 -2.86 -14.96 -0.30
C ASP A 133 -3.44 -13.76 -1.08
N PRO A 134 -2.76 -12.61 -1.08
CA PRO A 134 -3.33 -11.39 -1.66
C PRO A 134 -3.40 -11.46 -3.20
N ASN A 135 -2.78 -12.46 -3.85
CA ASN A 135 -3.01 -12.74 -5.27
C ASN A 135 -4.43 -13.24 -5.56
N ILE A 136 -5.21 -13.57 -4.54
CA ILE A 136 -6.57 -14.06 -4.62
C ILE A 136 -7.45 -13.04 -3.93
N LEU A 137 -8.47 -12.54 -4.63
CA LEU A 137 -9.51 -11.73 -4.00
C LEU A 137 -10.16 -12.54 -2.87
N ASP A 138 -9.99 -12.07 -1.65
CA ASP A 138 -10.78 -12.48 -0.51
C ASP A 138 -11.59 -11.29 0.04
N GLU A 139 -12.39 -11.54 1.07
CA GLU A 139 -13.26 -10.52 1.66
C GLU A 139 -12.55 -9.76 2.80
N LYS A 140 -11.23 -9.63 2.71
CA LYS A 140 -10.41 -9.05 3.77
C LYS A 140 -9.46 -8.02 3.19
N ASN A 141 -9.06 -7.12 4.08
CA ASN A 141 -7.97 -6.19 3.83
C ASN A 141 -6.91 -6.42 4.90
N GLU A 142 -5.70 -6.80 4.48
CA GLU A 142 -4.67 -7.26 5.40
C GLU A 142 -3.32 -6.54 5.20
N VAL A 143 -2.70 -6.16 6.30
CA VAL A 143 -1.33 -5.65 6.35
C VAL A 143 -0.44 -6.71 6.98
N PHE A 144 0.64 -7.12 6.31
CA PHE A 144 1.55 -8.12 6.86
C PHE A 144 2.98 -8.03 6.33
N PHE A 145 3.86 -8.82 6.92
CA PHE A 145 5.29 -8.88 6.57
C PHE A 145 5.64 -10.26 6.02
N ALA A 146 6.35 -10.30 4.89
CA ALA A 146 6.83 -11.55 4.29
C ALA A 146 8.10 -11.33 3.47
N HIS A 147 8.86 -12.39 3.22
CA HIS A 147 9.93 -12.37 2.22
C HIS A 147 9.31 -12.15 0.84
N ILE A 148 9.76 -11.14 0.10
CA ILE A 148 9.28 -10.88 -1.27
C ILE A 148 10.38 -11.25 -2.26
N SER A 149 10.09 -12.20 -3.15
CA SER A 149 11.11 -12.79 -4.04
C SER A 149 11.64 -11.84 -5.12
N GLU A 150 10.86 -10.81 -5.45
CA GLU A 150 11.17 -9.83 -6.49
C GLU A 150 12.28 -8.88 -6.01
N SER A 151 13.39 -8.83 -6.76
CA SER A 151 14.55 -8.01 -6.38
C SER A 151 14.21 -6.53 -6.20
N ASN A 152 14.86 -5.89 -5.23
CA ASN A 152 14.72 -4.47 -4.88
C ASN A 152 13.29 -4.04 -4.53
N THR A 153 12.39 -4.95 -4.18
CA THR A 153 11.02 -4.64 -3.74
C THR A 153 10.99 -4.35 -2.24
N ILE A 154 10.57 -3.14 -1.85
CA ILE A 154 10.43 -2.74 -0.44
C ILE A 154 9.09 -3.23 0.11
N ALA A 155 8.02 -2.98 -0.65
CA ALA A 155 6.67 -3.36 -0.30
C ALA A 155 5.85 -3.60 -1.58
N VAL A 156 4.70 -4.22 -1.42
CA VAL A 156 3.70 -4.41 -2.47
C VAL A 156 2.34 -4.05 -1.90
N THR A 157 1.59 -3.24 -2.63
CA THR A 157 0.15 -3.06 -2.39
C THR A 157 -0.63 -3.79 -3.48
N ILE A 158 -1.49 -4.72 -3.10
CA ILE A 158 -2.46 -5.31 -4.02
C ILE A 158 -3.79 -4.60 -3.85
N VAL A 159 -4.45 -4.29 -4.96
CA VAL A 159 -5.83 -3.81 -4.96
C VAL A 159 -6.69 -4.61 -5.92
N TRP A 160 -7.97 -4.72 -5.59
CA TRP A 160 -9.00 -5.23 -6.49
C TRP A 160 -10.06 -4.17 -6.74
N GLY A 161 -10.60 -4.13 -7.96
CA GLY A 161 -11.59 -3.13 -8.30
C GLY A 161 -12.08 -3.14 -9.74
N ILE A 162 -12.93 -2.17 -10.05
CA ILE A 162 -13.40 -1.85 -11.39
C ILE A 162 -12.69 -0.57 -11.81
N PHE A 163 -11.71 -0.66 -12.71
CA PHE A 163 -10.86 0.47 -13.10
C PHE A 163 -11.20 1.04 -14.49
N SER A 164 -12.00 0.32 -15.27
CA SER A 164 -12.37 0.66 -16.65
C SER A 164 -13.88 0.87 -16.81
N GLY A 165 -14.32 1.28 -18.00
CA GLY A 165 -15.74 1.59 -18.28
C GLY A 165 -16.19 2.96 -17.72
N PRO A 166 -17.51 3.18 -17.57
CA PRO A 166 -18.06 4.45 -17.08
C PRO A 166 -17.55 4.78 -15.68
N THR A 167 -17.13 6.03 -15.46
CA THR A 167 -16.48 6.45 -14.21
C THR A 167 -17.35 6.22 -12.97
N PHE A 168 -18.66 6.41 -13.07
CA PHE A 168 -19.60 6.16 -11.97
C PHE A 168 -19.67 4.69 -11.53
N ASN A 169 -19.22 3.74 -12.34
CA ASN A 169 -19.16 2.32 -11.99
C ASN A 169 -17.81 1.90 -11.40
N ARG A 170 -16.76 2.70 -11.60
CA ARG A 170 -15.43 2.40 -11.09
C ARG A 170 -15.40 2.42 -9.57
N LYS A 171 -14.58 1.57 -8.97
CA LYS A 171 -14.44 1.45 -7.52
C LYS A 171 -13.29 0.53 -7.13
N LEU A 172 -12.77 0.73 -5.93
CA LEU A 172 -11.97 -0.27 -5.21
C LEU A 172 -12.91 -1.18 -4.41
N VAL A 173 -12.51 -2.43 -4.20
CA VAL A 173 -13.26 -3.43 -3.44
C VAL A 173 -12.40 -4.28 -2.49
N ALA A 174 -11.07 -4.26 -2.62
CA ALA A 174 -10.16 -4.90 -1.68
C ALA A 174 -8.77 -4.26 -1.79
N TRP A 175 -7.99 -4.35 -0.73
CA TRP A 175 -6.59 -3.96 -0.66
C TRP A 175 -5.81 -4.81 0.35
N ASP A 176 -4.56 -5.15 0.01
CA ASP A 176 -3.62 -5.82 0.90
C ASP A 176 -2.24 -5.18 0.78
N GLN A 177 -1.46 -5.19 1.86
CA GLN A 177 -0.09 -4.68 1.88
C GLN A 177 0.88 -5.69 2.45
N ILE A 178 1.98 -5.86 1.72
CA ILE A 178 3.07 -6.77 2.07
C ILE A 178 4.35 -5.97 2.21
N TYR A 179 4.94 -5.97 3.39
CA TYR A 179 6.20 -5.30 3.68
C TYR A 179 7.34 -6.33 3.69
N ASN A 180 8.39 -6.08 2.89
CA ASN A 180 9.42 -7.09 2.66
C ASN A 180 10.33 -7.28 3.88
N THR A 181 10.40 -8.51 4.39
CA THR A 181 11.27 -8.87 5.53
C THR A 181 12.76 -8.94 5.19
N ASP A 182 13.12 -8.83 3.91
CA ASP A 182 14.54 -8.75 3.48
C ASP A 182 15.21 -7.43 3.89
N TYR A 183 14.40 -6.40 4.18
CA TYR A 183 14.89 -5.13 4.70
C TYR A 183 14.73 -5.08 6.21
N PRO A 184 15.74 -4.57 6.94
CA PRO A 184 15.56 -4.11 8.30
C PRO A 184 14.56 -2.94 8.35
N TRP A 185 13.61 -2.99 9.28
CA TRP A 185 12.63 -1.94 9.49
C TRP A 185 12.95 -1.15 10.76
N SER A 186 12.48 0.11 10.83
CA SER A 186 12.55 0.95 12.01
C SER A 186 11.28 1.78 12.16
N GLU A 187 10.88 2.02 13.40
CA GLU A 187 9.85 3.01 13.77
C GLU A 187 10.35 4.45 13.54
N ASN A 188 11.66 4.63 13.54
CA ASN A 188 12.31 5.85 13.10
C ASN A 188 13.65 5.54 12.45
N ALA A 189 13.72 5.65 11.12
CA ALA A 189 14.94 5.39 10.38
C ALA A 189 15.72 6.67 10.04
N GLU A 190 15.39 7.85 10.58
CA GLU A 190 16.07 9.11 10.21
C GLU A 190 17.61 8.97 10.23
N GLY A 191 18.24 9.17 9.07
CA GLY A 191 19.70 9.06 8.90
C GLY A 191 20.25 7.63 8.88
N SER A 192 19.41 6.60 8.98
CA SER A 192 19.80 5.21 8.80
C SER A 192 20.27 4.94 7.37
N THR A 193 21.27 4.09 7.23
CA THR A 193 21.78 3.65 5.92
C THR A 193 21.39 2.21 5.60
N THR A 194 20.73 1.54 6.53
CA THR A 194 20.44 0.10 6.47
C THR A 194 18.97 -0.24 6.76
N GLN A 195 18.21 0.68 7.37
CA GLN A 195 16.81 0.45 7.73
C GLN A 195 15.87 1.28 6.87
N MET A 196 14.76 0.64 6.48
CA MET A 196 13.59 1.32 5.94
C MET A 196 12.79 1.94 7.09
N ASP A 197 12.25 3.13 6.83
CA ASP A 197 11.34 3.80 7.75
C ASP A 197 9.92 3.29 7.52
N PHE A 198 9.30 2.68 8.54
CA PHE A 198 8.00 2.05 8.36
C PHE A 198 6.91 3.08 8.00
N GLU A 199 6.80 4.18 8.74
CA GLU A 199 5.82 5.24 8.49
C GLU A 199 5.97 5.84 7.08
N ASN A 200 7.20 6.16 6.65
CA ASN A 200 7.45 6.68 5.31
C ASN A 200 6.97 5.76 4.19
N ILE A 201 7.18 4.44 4.33
CA ILE A 201 6.75 3.47 3.32
C ILE A 201 5.24 3.21 3.45
N ALA A 202 4.73 3.05 4.67
CA ALA A 202 3.32 2.76 4.92
C ALA A 202 2.40 3.89 4.44
N THR A 203 2.76 5.15 4.67
CA THR A 203 2.00 6.30 4.15
C THR A 203 1.93 6.27 2.62
N HIS A 204 3.00 5.84 1.92
CA HIS A 204 2.99 5.66 0.47
C HIS A 204 2.08 4.50 0.02
N GLU A 205 2.25 3.31 0.61
CA GLU A 205 1.44 2.13 0.27
C GLU A 205 -0.05 2.39 0.49
N LEU A 206 -0.42 3.09 1.58
CA LEU A 206 -1.80 3.46 1.87
C LEU A 206 -2.39 4.42 0.85
N GLY A 207 -1.55 5.20 0.16
CA GLY A 207 -1.96 5.97 -1.01
C GLY A 207 -2.56 5.09 -2.10
N HIS A 208 -1.95 3.93 -2.38
CA HIS A 208 -2.53 2.96 -3.31
C HIS A 208 -3.83 2.36 -2.80
N SER A 209 -3.90 2.03 -1.50
CA SER A 209 -5.12 1.51 -0.86
C SER A 209 -6.30 2.47 -1.01
N VAL A 210 -6.08 3.79 -1.03
CA VAL A 210 -7.14 4.79 -1.26
C VAL A 210 -7.33 5.18 -2.73
N GLY A 211 -6.53 4.65 -3.66
CA GLY A 211 -6.70 4.82 -5.11
C GLY A 211 -5.69 5.74 -5.81
N MET A 212 -4.68 6.22 -5.09
CA MET A 212 -3.59 7.02 -5.65
C MET A 212 -2.61 6.15 -6.46
N GLY A 213 -2.06 6.72 -7.53
CA GLY A 213 -1.08 6.06 -8.39
C GLY A 213 0.32 6.63 -8.21
N ASP A 214 1.32 5.80 -8.49
CA ASP A 214 2.72 6.17 -8.45
C ASP A 214 3.08 7.34 -9.37
N ILE A 215 4.07 8.11 -8.93
CA ILE A 215 4.72 9.17 -9.68
C ILE A 215 6.20 8.82 -9.88
N TYR A 216 6.61 8.78 -11.15
CA TYR A 216 7.99 8.46 -11.53
C TYR A 216 8.75 9.64 -12.14
N ASN A 217 8.11 10.81 -12.24
CA ASN A 217 8.80 12.01 -12.71
C ASN A 217 9.75 12.52 -11.64
N SER A 218 11.05 12.61 -11.96
CA SER A 218 12.09 13.04 -11.01
C SER A 218 11.88 14.46 -10.45
N SER A 219 11.15 15.34 -11.14
CA SER A 219 10.82 16.67 -10.58
C SER A 219 9.78 16.60 -9.46
N CYS A 220 9.14 15.44 -9.27
CA CYS A 220 8.18 15.15 -8.22
C CYS A 220 8.77 14.23 -7.14
N ALA A 221 10.10 14.06 -7.06
CA ALA A 221 10.72 13.10 -6.15
C ALA A 221 10.44 13.37 -4.65
N GLU A 222 9.88 14.52 -4.31
CA GLU A 222 9.52 14.92 -2.95
C GLU A 222 8.06 14.61 -2.58
N VAL A 223 7.24 14.08 -3.51
CA VAL A 223 5.86 13.69 -3.17
C VAL A 223 5.82 12.33 -2.49
N THR A 224 4.80 12.12 -1.66
CA THR A 224 4.55 10.85 -0.97
C THR A 224 4.39 9.72 -1.97
N MET A 225 3.61 9.94 -3.05
CA MET A 225 3.40 8.93 -4.10
C MET A 225 4.56 8.77 -5.09
N TYR A 226 5.78 9.23 -4.77
CA TYR A 226 6.93 8.95 -5.63
C TYR A 226 7.28 7.46 -5.54
N GLY A 227 7.28 6.73 -6.66
CA GLY A 227 7.33 5.25 -6.69
C GLY A 227 8.68 4.61 -6.32
N TYR A 228 9.60 5.37 -5.70
CA TYR A 228 10.85 4.85 -5.17
C TYR A 228 11.10 5.28 -3.73
N GLY A 229 11.55 4.35 -2.90
CA GLY A 229 11.97 4.59 -1.52
C GLY A 229 13.46 4.34 -1.30
N LYS A 230 13.99 4.79 -0.16
CA LYS A 230 15.37 4.52 0.25
C LYS A 230 15.46 4.34 1.78
N GLU A 231 16.47 3.61 2.23
CA GLU A 231 16.84 3.58 3.64
C GLU A 231 17.04 5.00 4.21
N GLY A 232 16.53 5.17 5.42
CA GLY A 232 16.56 6.40 6.21
C GLY A 232 15.81 7.60 5.65
N GLU A 233 15.01 7.40 4.59
CA GLU A 233 14.09 8.40 4.08
C GLU A 233 12.87 8.53 5.01
N ILE A 234 12.58 9.75 5.47
CA ILE A 234 11.44 10.05 6.36
C ILE A 234 10.49 11.10 5.77
N LYS A 235 10.77 11.62 4.58
CA LYS A 235 10.04 12.77 4.02
C LYS A 235 8.61 12.44 3.57
N LYS A 236 8.28 11.16 3.37
CA LYS A 236 6.96 10.69 2.94
C LYS A 236 6.05 10.30 4.11
N ARG A 237 6.47 10.54 5.35
CA ARG A 237 5.60 10.41 6.52
C ARG A 237 4.43 11.41 6.49
N ASP A 238 4.64 12.55 5.84
CA ASP A 238 3.61 13.54 5.58
C ASP A 238 3.16 13.48 4.12
N LEU A 239 1.93 13.96 3.86
CA LEU A 239 1.42 14.14 2.50
C LEU A 239 1.95 15.44 1.90
N ALA A 240 2.59 15.36 0.73
CA ALA A 240 2.98 16.58 0.02
C ALA A 240 1.74 17.29 -0.56
N PRO A 241 1.82 18.60 -0.88
CA PRO A 241 0.66 19.35 -1.38
C PRO A 241 0.01 18.76 -2.63
N ALA A 242 0.81 18.10 -3.49
CA ALA A 242 0.29 17.43 -4.68
C ALA A 242 -0.50 16.16 -4.31
N ASP A 243 -0.05 15.37 -3.33
CA ASP A 243 -0.76 14.19 -2.84
C ASP A 243 -2.11 14.60 -2.22
N ILE A 244 -2.11 15.65 -1.39
CA ILE A 244 -3.33 16.25 -0.80
C ILE A 244 -4.31 16.69 -1.91
N THR A 245 -3.81 17.40 -2.93
CA THR A 245 -4.63 17.83 -4.07
C THR A 245 -5.21 16.64 -4.81
N GLY A 246 -4.41 15.59 -5.01
CA GLY A 246 -4.82 14.38 -5.70
C GLY A 246 -5.94 13.65 -4.97
N ILE A 247 -5.74 13.34 -3.69
CA ILE A 247 -6.75 12.61 -2.91
C ILE A 247 -8.05 13.40 -2.75
N ASN A 248 -7.96 14.73 -2.57
CA ASN A 248 -9.12 15.62 -2.52
C ASN A 248 -9.89 15.68 -3.86
N HIS A 249 -9.21 15.49 -4.99
CA HIS A 249 -9.89 15.39 -6.29
C HIS A 249 -10.56 14.02 -6.50
N LEU A 250 -10.03 12.96 -5.89
CA LEU A 250 -10.58 11.62 -6.03
C LEU A 250 -11.87 11.47 -5.21
N TYR A 251 -11.88 11.93 -3.96
CA TYR A 251 -13.00 11.78 -3.03
C TYR A 251 -13.98 12.95 -3.05
#